data_AF-A0A7V9RQ21-F1
#
_entry.id   AF-A0A7V9RQ21-F1
#
_cell.length_a   1.000
_cell.length_b   1.000
_cell.length_c   1.000
_cell.angle_alpha   90.00
_cell.angle_beta   90.00
_cell.angle_gamma   90.00
#
_symmetry.space_group_name_H-M   'P 1'
#
loop_
_entity.id
_entity.type
_entity.pdbx_description
1 polymer ?
#
loop_
_entity_poly.entity_id
_entity_poly.type
_entity_poly.pdbx_seq_one_letter_code
_entity_poly.pdbx_strand_id
1 'polypeptide(L)'
;MTDPGRRQRRAFVESAATTRRRRRIVALVSLAGAGLLGKSLSTKPGSSEFYGLTLAVAGTWTVGGLLSGPVHRGWMYDRDRRLRRPVIAPVLMGVAAFVAFYLCALVARRVPVFERAISRVMRYAQVGSSRSVLLTTLLNGAGEEVFFRGALYSAVGKRHPVALSTAVYSLATTSTRNPALVLASVVMGALFGAQRRATGGIQAPLLTHLTWSTLMLRFLPPLFDRPPGAPSSPWAGEVMDQ
;
A
#
# COMPACT_ATOMS: atom_id res chain seq x y z
N MET A 1 -52.70 -10.89 10.06
CA MET A 1 -52.30 -10.38 8.73
C MET A 1 -50.94 -9.73 8.84
N THR A 2 -49.87 -10.48 8.58
CA THR A 2 -48.47 -10.03 8.73
C THR A 2 -48.06 -9.17 7.55
N ASP A 3 -47.77 -7.89 7.80
CA ASP A 3 -47.29 -6.91 6.82
C ASP A 3 -46.06 -7.44 6.04
N PRO A 4 -46.20 -7.74 4.73
CA PRO A 4 -45.10 -8.24 3.90
C PRO A 4 -43.99 -7.18 3.72
N GLY A 5 -44.29 -5.88 3.91
CA GLY A 5 -43.32 -4.78 3.84
C GLY A 5 -42.29 -4.80 4.96
N ARG A 6 -42.63 -5.34 6.14
CA ARG A 6 -41.69 -5.50 7.27
C ARG A 6 -40.68 -6.62 7.07
N ARG A 7 -41.03 -7.70 6.37
CA ARG A 7 -40.10 -8.79 6.02
C ARG A 7 -39.10 -8.34 4.95
N GLN A 8 -39.55 -7.53 4.00
CA GLN A 8 -38.70 -7.04 2.90
C GLN A 8 -37.70 -5.96 3.35
N ARG A 9 -38.07 -5.10 4.31
CA ARG A 9 -37.12 -4.15 4.94
C ARG A 9 -36.01 -4.82 5.77
N ARG A 10 -36.21 -6.05 6.23
CA ARG A 10 -35.16 -6.84 6.92
C ARG A 10 -34.21 -7.57 5.96
N ALA A 11 -34.53 -7.66 4.68
CA ALA A 11 -33.77 -8.44 3.69
C ALA A 11 -32.62 -7.66 3.02
N PHE A 12 -32.49 -6.33 3.21
CA PHE A 12 -31.48 -5.52 2.52
C PHE A 12 -30.41 -4.88 3.42
N VAL A 13 -30.43 -5.19 4.73
CA VAL A 13 -29.29 -4.91 5.61
C VAL A 13 -28.45 -6.17 5.63
N GLU A 14 -27.21 -6.10 5.13
CA GLU A 14 -26.25 -7.22 5.19
C GLU A 14 -26.31 -7.86 6.59
N SER A 15 -26.67 -9.15 6.67
CA SER A 15 -26.91 -9.83 7.95
C SER A 15 -25.74 -9.59 8.92
N ALA A 16 -26.04 -9.36 10.20
CA ALA A 16 -25.02 -9.15 11.23
C ALA A 16 -23.98 -10.29 11.24
N ALA A 17 -24.40 -11.52 10.90
CA ALA A 17 -23.52 -12.67 10.74
C ALA A 17 -22.54 -12.50 9.57
N THR A 18 -22.99 -12.01 8.41
CA THR A 18 -22.16 -11.71 7.23
C THR A 18 -21.15 -10.60 7.53
N THR A 19 -21.59 -9.53 8.19
CA THR A 19 -20.71 -8.43 8.62
C THR A 19 -19.65 -8.93 9.61
N ARG A 20 -20.03 -9.77 10.58
CA ARG A 20 -19.09 -10.34 11.56
C ARG A 20 -18.09 -11.28 10.90
N ARG A 21 -18.53 -12.14 9.98
CA ARG A 21 -17.65 -13.01 9.17
C ARG A 21 -16.65 -12.18 8.38
N ARG A 22 -17.12 -11.12 7.71
CA ARG A 22 -16.28 -10.21 6.94
C ARG A 22 -15.18 -9.56 7.78
N ARG A 23 -15.55 -9.02 8.94
CA ARG A 23 -14.59 -8.40 9.88
C ARG A 23 -13.57 -9.40 10.42
N ARG A 24 -13.97 -10.64 10.70
CA ARG A 24 -13.05 -11.72 11.10
C ARG A 24 -12.04 -12.05 10.02
N ILE A 25 -12.49 -12.23 8.78
CA ILE A 25 -11.61 -12.50 7.63
C ILE A 25 -10.60 -11.35 7.47
N VAL A 26 -11.08 -10.10 7.49
CA VAL A 26 -10.22 -8.92 7.38
C VAL A 26 -9.22 -8.85 8.53
N ALA A 27 -9.61 -9.12 9.77
CA ALA A 27 -8.69 -9.12 10.90
C ALA A 27 -7.59 -10.20 10.75
N LEU A 28 -7.97 -11.43 10.42
CA LEU A 28 -7.04 -12.55 10.23
C LEU A 28 -6.05 -12.29 9.09
N VAL A 29 -6.56 -11.82 7.94
CA VAL A 29 -5.74 -11.50 6.78
C VAL A 29 -4.82 -10.31 7.07
N SER A 30 -5.27 -9.30 7.82
CA SER A 30 -4.43 -8.16 8.24
C SER A 30 -3.22 -8.63 9.06
N LEU A 31 -3.45 -9.54 10.02
CA LEU A 31 -2.37 -10.09 10.85
C LEU A 31 -1.42 -10.97 10.02
N ALA A 32 -1.95 -11.89 9.21
CA ALA A 32 -1.15 -12.78 8.38
C ALA A 32 -0.32 -12.01 7.34
N GLY A 33 -0.95 -11.09 6.61
CA GLY A 33 -0.27 -10.28 5.61
C GLY A 33 0.75 -9.31 6.21
N ALA A 34 0.48 -8.71 7.38
CA ALA A 34 1.46 -7.89 8.08
C ALA A 34 2.68 -8.73 8.52
N GLY A 35 2.46 -9.93 9.06
CA GLY A 35 3.54 -10.85 9.44
C GLY A 35 4.40 -11.27 8.25
N LEU A 36 3.76 -11.67 7.14
CA LEU A 36 4.46 -12.03 5.90
C LEU A 36 5.24 -10.84 5.31
N LEU A 37 4.67 -9.63 5.34
CA LEU A 37 5.32 -8.41 4.87
C LEU A 37 6.56 -8.08 5.71
N GLY A 38 6.46 -8.21 7.04
CA GLY A 38 7.60 -7.99 7.92
C GLY A 38 8.69 -9.04 7.71
N LYS A 39 8.32 -10.30 7.48
CA LYS A 39 9.27 -11.36 7.16
C LYS A 39 9.94 -11.12 5.81
N SER A 40 9.18 -10.75 4.77
CA SER A 40 9.72 -10.55 3.42
C SER A 40 10.80 -9.46 3.38
N LEU A 41 10.60 -8.33 4.07
CA LEU A 41 11.60 -7.25 4.17
C LEU A 41 12.67 -7.48 5.25
N SER A 42 12.72 -8.67 5.83
CA SER A 42 13.82 -9.12 6.70
C SER A 42 14.74 -10.13 5.99
N THR A 43 14.40 -10.61 4.78
CA THR A 43 15.22 -11.55 4.02
C THR A 43 16.26 -10.85 3.14
N LYS A 44 17.22 -11.63 2.62
CA LYS A 44 18.26 -11.11 1.72
C LYS A 44 17.65 -10.58 0.41
N PRO A 45 17.93 -9.33 0.02
CA PRO A 45 17.54 -8.79 -1.30
C PRO A 45 17.94 -9.72 -2.45
N GLY A 46 17.04 -9.89 -3.41
CA GLY A 46 17.27 -10.72 -4.60
C GLY A 46 17.24 -12.24 -4.38
N SER A 47 17.00 -12.72 -3.15
CA SER A 47 16.88 -14.16 -2.86
C SER A 47 15.56 -14.76 -3.35
N SER A 48 15.53 -16.08 -3.59
CA SER A 48 14.30 -16.82 -3.88
C SER A 48 13.28 -16.72 -2.73
N GLU A 49 13.75 -16.71 -1.48
CA GLU A 49 12.91 -16.53 -0.30
C GLU A 49 12.21 -15.16 -0.31
N PHE A 50 12.92 -14.08 -0.67
CA PHE A 50 12.33 -12.75 -0.82
C PHE A 50 11.19 -12.75 -1.85
N TYR A 51 11.42 -13.30 -3.04
CA TYR A 51 10.38 -13.35 -4.08
C TYR A 51 9.21 -14.25 -3.68
N GLY A 52 9.47 -15.41 -3.08
CA GLY A 52 8.43 -16.32 -2.58
C GLY A 52 7.55 -15.65 -1.51
N LEU A 53 8.16 -14.98 -0.54
CA LEU A 53 7.43 -14.26 0.51
C LEU A 53 6.67 -13.05 -0.04
N THR A 54 7.25 -12.25 -0.93
CA THR A 54 6.54 -11.10 -1.52
C THR A 54 5.37 -11.53 -2.41
N LEU A 55 5.47 -12.65 -3.12
CA LEU A 55 4.35 -13.26 -3.82
C LEU A 55 3.29 -13.78 -2.84
N ALA A 56 3.69 -14.40 -1.72
CA ALA A 56 2.77 -14.83 -0.68
C ALA A 56 2.02 -13.65 -0.03
N VAL A 57 2.68 -12.51 0.18
CA VAL A 57 2.03 -11.27 0.65
C VAL A 57 0.98 -10.81 -0.36
N ALA A 58 1.35 -10.67 -1.64
CA ALA A 58 0.42 -10.26 -2.70
C ALA A 58 -0.79 -11.21 -2.81
N GLY A 59 -0.55 -12.52 -2.75
CA GLY A 59 -1.59 -13.54 -2.74
C GLY A 59 -2.50 -13.44 -1.51
N THR A 60 -1.93 -13.25 -0.32
CA THR A 60 -2.68 -13.10 0.94
C THR A 60 -3.64 -11.92 0.88
N TRP A 61 -3.17 -10.76 0.41
CA TRP A 61 -4.02 -9.59 0.25
C TRP A 61 -5.11 -9.80 -0.81
N THR A 62 -4.73 -10.34 -1.96
CA THR A 62 -5.67 -10.56 -3.06
C THR A 62 -6.75 -11.56 -2.68
N VAL A 63 -6.36 -12.76 -2.22
CA VAL A 63 -7.29 -13.83 -1.84
C VAL A 63 -8.13 -13.39 -0.65
N GLY A 64 -7.52 -12.80 0.39
CA GLY A 64 -8.26 -12.30 1.55
C GLY A 64 -9.25 -11.19 1.19
N GLY A 65 -8.90 -10.35 0.21
CA GLY A 65 -9.79 -9.31 -0.29
C GLY A 65 -11.00 -9.87 -1.05
N LEU A 66 -10.77 -10.86 -1.93
CA LEU A 66 -11.82 -11.52 -2.71
C LEU A 66 -12.75 -12.38 -1.84
N LEU A 67 -12.21 -13.09 -0.84
CA LEU A 67 -12.99 -13.89 0.10
C LEU A 67 -13.86 -13.04 1.04
N SER A 68 -13.53 -11.75 1.21
CA SER A 68 -14.26 -10.80 2.06
C SER A 68 -15.53 -10.25 1.40
N GLY A 69 -15.66 -10.34 0.07
CA GLY A 69 -16.84 -9.90 -0.66
C GLY A 69 -16.53 -9.13 -1.96
N PRO A 70 -17.56 -8.59 -2.65
CA PRO A 70 -17.41 -8.01 -3.97
C PRO A 70 -16.49 -6.78 -3.99
N VAL A 71 -15.54 -6.79 -4.92
CA VAL A 71 -14.58 -5.69 -5.15
C VAL A 71 -15.11 -4.81 -6.26
N HIS A 72 -15.49 -3.58 -5.91
CA HIS A 72 -16.08 -2.63 -6.84
C HIS A 72 -14.99 -1.81 -7.54
N ARG A 73 -15.08 -1.67 -8.86
CA ARG A 73 -14.14 -0.86 -9.67
C ARG A 73 -14.39 0.66 -9.54
N GLY A 74 -15.65 1.05 -9.35
CA GLY A 74 -16.13 2.44 -9.20
C GLY A 74 -16.11 3.29 -10.47
N TRP A 75 -16.57 4.53 -10.32
CA TRP A 75 -16.90 5.47 -11.39
C TRP A 75 -16.59 6.91 -10.97
N MET A 76 -16.31 7.80 -11.92
CA MET A 76 -16.07 9.23 -11.71
C MET A 76 -16.78 10.04 -12.81
N TYR A 77 -17.21 11.27 -12.50
CA TYR A 77 -17.74 12.17 -13.52
C TYR A 77 -16.59 12.80 -14.32
N ASP A 78 -16.69 12.78 -15.64
CA ASP A 78 -15.81 13.49 -16.57
C ASP A 78 -16.15 15.00 -16.62
N ARG A 79 -15.34 15.81 -17.31
CA ARG A 79 -15.53 17.25 -17.52
C ARG A 79 -16.90 17.57 -18.13
N ASP A 80 -17.43 16.67 -18.96
CA ASP A 80 -18.75 16.74 -19.58
C ASP A 80 -19.88 16.16 -18.70
N ARG A 81 -19.63 15.94 -17.41
CA ARG A 81 -20.56 15.30 -16.45
C ARG A 81 -21.03 13.89 -16.85
N ARG A 82 -20.31 13.21 -17.73
CA ARG A 82 -20.56 11.81 -18.07
C ARG A 82 -19.91 10.88 -17.05
N LEU A 83 -20.64 9.86 -16.61
CA LEU A 83 -20.08 8.85 -15.72
C LEU A 83 -19.09 7.96 -16.49
N ARG A 84 -17.81 8.02 -16.15
CA ARG A 84 -16.74 7.25 -16.79
C ARG A 84 -15.84 6.58 -15.76
N ARG A 85 -15.09 5.58 -16.20
CA ARG A 85 -14.09 4.95 -15.33
C ARG A 85 -12.84 5.84 -15.26
N PRO A 86 -12.35 6.18 -14.06
CA PRO A 86 -11.21 7.06 -13.92
C PRO A 86 -9.93 6.34 -14.38
N VAL A 87 -9.24 6.90 -15.37
CA VAL A 87 -7.93 6.41 -15.86
C VAL A 87 -6.89 7.51 -15.82
N ILE A 88 -7.13 8.63 -16.51
CA ILE A 88 -6.15 9.73 -16.62
C ILE A 88 -5.89 10.37 -15.25
N ALA A 89 -6.95 10.80 -14.56
CA ALA A 89 -6.84 11.46 -13.25
C ALA A 89 -6.04 10.64 -12.22
N PRO A 90 -6.29 9.34 -11.98
CA PRO A 90 -5.49 8.58 -11.01
C PRO A 90 -4.05 8.34 -11.47
N VAL A 91 -3.77 8.19 -12.77
CA VAL A 91 -2.39 8.11 -13.27
C VAL A 91 -1.65 9.43 -13.00
N LEU A 92 -2.27 10.58 -13.27
CA LEU A 92 -1.69 11.89 -12.95
C LEU A 92 -1.46 12.08 -11.45
N MET A 93 -2.40 11.61 -10.62
CA MET A 93 -2.20 11.61 -9.16
C MET A 93 -1.04 10.72 -8.73
N GLY A 94 -0.83 9.58 -9.40
CA GLY A 94 0.31 8.70 -9.14
C GLY A 94 1.64 9.38 -9.49
N VAL A 95 1.68 10.08 -10.62
CA VAL A 95 2.83 10.91 -11.03
C VAL A 95 3.07 12.04 -10.03
N ALA A 96 2.03 12.79 -9.65
CA ALA A 96 2.14 13.89 -8.70
C ALA A 96 2.61 13.42 -7.31
N ALA A 97 2.06 12.30 -6.82
CA ALA A 97 2.52 11.68 -5.59
C ALA A 97 3.99 11.25 -5.70
N PHE A 98 4.42 10.71 -6.84
CA PHE A 98 5.82 10.34 -7.05
C PHE A 98 6.72 11.57 -6.99
N VAL A 99 6.37 12.64 -7.71
CA VAL A 99 7.14 13.90 -7.70
C VAL A 99 7.26 14.44 -6.28
N ALA A 100 6.16 14.49 -5.53
CA ALA A 100 6.18 14.94 -4.13
C ALA A 100 7.12 14.08 -3.26
N PHE A 101 7.02 12.75 -3.36
CA PHE A 101 7.89 11.84 -2.61
C PHE A 101 9.36 11.93 -3.03
N TYR A 102 9.63 12.11 -4.32
CA TYR A 102 10.97 12.29 -4.86
C TYR A 102 11.61 13.57 -4.33
N LEU A 103 10.86 14.68 -4.29
CA LEU A 103 11.29 15.94 -3.70
C LEU A 103 11.55 15.80 -2.19
N CYS A 104 10.65 15.12 -1.46
CA CYS A 104 10.88 14.79 -0.06
C CYS A 104 12.14 13.94 0.14
N ALA A 105 12.43 13.00 -0.77
CA ALA A 105 13.61 12.15 -0.71
C ALA A 105 14.92 12.92 -0.97
N LEU A 106 14.89 14.00 -1.77
CA LEU A 106 16.03 14.92 -1.93
C LEU A 106 16.40 15.61 -0.61
N VAL A 107 15.42 15.92 0.22
CA VAL A 107 15.64 16.49 1.56
C VAL A 107 15.98 15.38 2.56
N ALA A 108 15.24 14.28 2.55
CA ALA A 108 15.35 13.19 3.51
C ALA A 108 16.72 12.50 3.50
N ARG A 109 17.43 12.48 2.36
CA ARG A 109 18.82 11.96 2.29
C ARG A 109 19.81 12.76 3.15
N ARG A 110 19.47 13.99 3.56
CA ARG A 110 20.28 14.82 4.47
C ARG A 110 20.09 14.45 5.94
N VAL A 111 19.06 13.66 6.26
CA VAL A 111 18.73 13.25 7.63
C VAL A 111 19.12 11.79 7.83
N PRO A 112 20.07 11.45 8.72
CA PRO A 112 20.63 10.10 8.82
C PRO A 112 19.62 8.98 9.09
N VAL A 113 18.54 9.28 9.82
CA VAL A 113 17.46 8.30 10.09
C VAL A 113 16.72 7.92 8.80
N PHE A 114 16.38 8.92 7.98
CA PHE A 114 15.65 8.69 6.74
C PHE A 114 16.54 8.17 5.61
N GLU A 115 17.77 8.66 5.50
CA GLU A 115 18.75 8.12 4.55
C GLU A 115 18.91 6.61 4.75
N ARG A 116 19.21 6.16 5.97
CA ARG A 116 19.37 4.73 6.27
C ARG A 116 18.09 3.93 6.00
N ALA A 117 16.93 4.48 6.37
CA ALA A 117 15.64 3.82 6.17
C ALA A 117 15.31 3.63 4.68
N ILE A 118 15.51 4.67 3.87
CA ILE A 118 15.22 4.64 2.43
C ILE A 118 16.28 3.78 1.70
N SER A 119 17.57 3.98 1.98
CA SER A 119 18.65 3.17 1.40
C SER A 119 18.44 1.67 1.68
N ARG A 120 18.01 1.28 2.89
CA ARG A 120 17.72 -0.13 3.24
C ARG A 120 16.66 -0.75 2.33
N VAL A 121 15.59 -0.03 1.99
CA VAL A 121 14.54 -0.57 1.11
C VAL A 121 14.93 -0.51 -0.37
N MET A 122 15.69 0.51 -0.79
CA MET A 122 16.19 0.62 -2.17
C MET A 122 17.12 -0.54 -2.57
N ARG A 123 17.83 -1.16 -1.63
CA ARG A 123 18.62 -2.37 -1.91
C ARG A 123 17.82 -3.52 -2.52
N TYR A 124 16.53 -3.66 -2.18
CA TYR A 124 15.66 -4.66 -2.81
C TYR A 124 15.43 -4.39 -4.30
N ALA A 125 15.43 -3.11 -4.69
CA ALA A 125 15.33 -2.68 -6.09
C ALA A 125 16.64 -2.83 -6.86
N GLN A 126 17.78 -2.58 -6.22
CA GLN A 126 19.10 -2.58 -6.85
C GLN A 126 19.66 -4.00 -7.08
N VAL A 127 19.52 -4.89 -6.09
CA VAL A 127 20.11 -6.24 -6.14
C VAL A 127 19.21 -7.22 -6.91
N GLY A 128 17.90 -6.99 -6.93
CA GLY A 128 16.96 -7.88 -7.57
C GLY A 128 16.97 -7.79 -9.11
N SER A 129 16.51 -8.86 -9.76
CA SER A 129 16.16 -8.80 -11.18
C SER A 129 15.11 -7.72 -11.38
N SER A 130 15.40 -6.72 -12.20
CA SER A 130 14.52 -5.55 -12.37
C SER A 130 13.10 -5.94 -12.77
N ARG A 131 12.94 -7.03 -13.54
CA ARG A 131 11.63 -7.57 -13.93
C ARG A 131 10.91 -8.26 -12.78
N SER A 132 11.62 -9.09 -12.00
CA SER A 132 11.01 -9.81 -10.87
C SER A 132 10.61 -8.85 -9.75
N VAL A 133 11.45 -7.85 -9.45
CA VAL A 133 11.13 -6.82 -8.46
C VAL A 133 9.95 -5.98 -8.93
N LEU A 134 9.94 -5.53 -10.20
CA LEU A 134 8.80 -4.80 -10.74
C LEU A 134 7.52 -5.62 -10.64
N LEU A 135 7.56 -6.89 -11.04
CA LEU A 135 6.40 -7.78 -10.97
C LEU A 135 5.89 -7.93 -9.53
N THR A 136 6.76 -8.24 -8.57
CA THR A 136 6.32 -8.41 -7.18
C THR A 136 5.84 -7.09 -6.57
N THR A 137 6.46 -5.96 -6.89
CA THR A 137 5.99 -4.63 -6.48
C THR A 137 4.58 -4.33 -7.02
N LEU A 138 4.33 -4.59 -8.31
CA LEU A 138 3.02 -4.35 -8.91
C LEU A 138 1.95 -5.29 -8.35
N LEU A 139 2.28 -6.58 -8.16
CA LEU A 139 1.37 -7.55 -7.56
C LEU A 139 1.03 -7.20 -6.10
N ASN A 140 2.02 -6.74 -5.32
CA ASN A 140 1.78 -6.28 -3.95
C ASN A 140 0.90 -5.03 -3.95
N GLY A 141 1.21 -4.01 -4.76
CA GLY A 141 0.38 -2.81 -4.84
C GLY A 141 -1.06 -3.12 -5.25
N ALA A 142 -1.25 -4.03 -6.22
CA ALA A 142 -2.58 -4.48 -6.62
C ALA A 142 -3.32 -5.23 -5.49
N GLY A 143 -2.66 -6.20 -4.85
CA GLY A 143 -3.21 -6.96 -3.74
C GLY A 143 -3.60 -6.07 -2.57
N GLU A 144 -2.74 -5.10 -2.22
CA GLU A 144 -3.02 -4.11 -1.18
C GLU A 144 -4.29 -3.32 -1.48
N GLU A 145 -4.50 -2.84 -2.71
CA GLU A 145 -5.73 -2.09 -3.03
C GLU A 145 -6.99 -2.96 -3.02
N VAL A 146 -6.88 -4.23 -3.45
CA VAL A 146 -7.96 -5.22 -3.35
C VAL A 146 -8.34 -5.43 -1.88
N PHE A 147 -7.36 -5.53 -0.98
CA PHE A 147 -7.59 -5.77 0.44
C PHE A 147 -7.99 -4.50 1.21
N PHE A 148 -7.10 -3.50 1.26
CA PHE A 148 -7.27 -2.32 2.11
C PHE A 148 -8.40 -1.41 1.60
N ARG A 149 -8.51 -1.18 0.28
CA ARG A 149 -9.52 -0.26 -0.31
C ARG A 149 -10.76 -1.00 -0.78
N GLY A 150 -10.68 -2.32 -0.98
CA GLY A 150 -11.82 -3.18 -1.24
C GLY A 150 -12.43 -3.74 0.05
N ALA A 151 -11.84 -4.80 0.57
CA ALA A 151 -12.37 -5.60 1.68
C ALA A 151 -12.46 -4.84 3.01
N LEU A 152 -11.33 -4.33 3.50
CA LEU A 152 -11.24 -3.62 4.77
C LEU A 152 -12.08 -2.35 4.77
N TYR A 153 -11.92 -1.48 3.76
CA TYR A 153 -12.68 -0.24 3.64
C TYR A 153 -14.20 -0.48 3.72
N SER A 154 -14.68 -1.55 3.09
CA SER A 154 -16.09 -1.92 3.11
C SER A 154 -16.51 -2.59 4.43
N ALA A 155 -15.63 -3.34 5.10
CA ALA A 155 -15.88 -4.00 6.37
C ALA A 155 -15.99 -3.02 7.56
N VAL A 156 -15.28 -1.89 7.48
CA VAL A 156 -15.34 -0.79 8.46
C VAL A 156 -16.71 -0.10 8.45
N GLY A 157 -17.37 -0.02 7.29
CA GLY A 157 -18.70 0.58 7.14
C GLY A 157 -18.66 2.11 7.06
N LYS A 158 -19.74 2.78 7.50
CA LYS A 158 -19.96 4.22 7.24
C LYS A 158 -19.14 5.18 8.11
N ARG A 159 -18.58 4.73 9.24
CA ARG A 159 -17.84 5.62 10.17
C ARG A 159 -16.37 5.68 9.78
N HIS A 160 -15.92 6.86 9.32
CA HIS A 160 -14.53 7.19 8.98
C HIS A 160 -13.75 6.12 8.19
N PRO A 161 -14.29 5.57 7.07
CA PRO A 161 -13.65 4.46 6.37
C PRO A 161 -12.25 4.81 5.83
N VAL A 162 -12.03 6.06 5.42
CA VAL A 162 -10.71 6.57 4.98
C VAL A 162 -9.68 6.50 6.11
N ALA A 163 -10.03 7.01 7.28
CA ALA A 163 -9.09 7.08 8.41
C ALA A 163 -8.77 5.67 8.94
N LEU A 164 -9.79 4.82 9.10
CA LEU A 164 -9.60 3.47 9.62
C LEU A 164 -8.88 2.55 8.64
N SER A 165 -9.17 2.63 7.33
CA SER A 165 -8.39 1.86 6.35
C SER A 165 -6.94 2.30 6.32
N THR A 166 -6.70 3.61 6.44
CA THR A 166 -5.34 4.18 6.51
C THR A 166 -4.61 3.72 7.76
N ALA A 167 -5.26 3.78 8.93
CA ALA A 167 -4.67 3.38 10.20
C ALA A 167 -4.26 1.91 10.20
N VAL A 168 -5.12 1.01 9.71
CA VAL A 168 -4.80 -0.42 9.61
C VAL A 168 -3.73 -0.68 8.56
N TYR A 169 -3.75 0.03 7.42
CA TYR A 169 -2.70 -0.05 6.41
C TYR A 169 -1.34 0.35 7.00
N SER A 170 -1.27 1.51 7.65
CA SER A 170 -0.05 1.99 8.30
C SER A 170 0.42 1.09 9.43
N LEU A 171 -0.50 0.55 10.24
CA LEU A 171 -0.19 -0.41 11.28
C LEU A 171 0.40 -1.69 10.70
N ALA A 172 -0.18 -2.23 9.61
CA ALA A 172 0.39 -3.38 8.92
C ALA A 172 1.79 -3.06 8.37
N THR A 173 2.02 -1.85 7.83
CA THR A 173 3.35 -1.42 7.36
C THR A 173 4.38 -1.35 8.48
N THR A 174 4.01 -1.17 9.75
CA THR A 174 5.00 -1.15 10.86
C THR A 174 5.79 -2.45 10.97
N SER A 175 5.26 -3.58 10.49
CA SER A 175 5.96 -4.86 10.46
C SER A 175 7.25 -4.85 9.61
N THR A 176 7.33 -3.92 8.64
CA THR A 176 8.52 -3.67 7.82
C THR A 176 9.69 -3.09 8.62
N ARG A 177 9.42 -2.56 9.83
CA ARG A 177 10.40 -1.87 10.70
C ARG A 177 11.14 -0.75 9.98
N ASN A 178 10.45 -0.07 9.06
CA ASN A 178 11.00 1.01 8.27
C ASN A 178 10.18 2.30 8.46
N PRO A 179 10.70 3.33 9.15
CA PRO A 179 9.94 4.54 9.43
C PRO A 179 9.56 5.33 8.17
N ALA A 180 10.38 5.26 7.11
CA ALA A 180 10.06 5.91 5.84
C ALA A 180 8.86 5.24 5.16
N LEU A 181 8.78 3.90 5.17
CA LEU A 181 7.62 3.17 4.63
C LEU A 181 6.34 3.43 5.45
N VAL A 182 6.46 3.51 6.78
CA VAL A 182 5.31 3.82 7.65
C VAL A 182 4.79 5.24 7.39
N LEU A 183 5.67 6.23 7.24
CA LEU A 183 5.25 7.59 6.89
C LEU A 183 4.61 7.63 5.50
N ALA A 184 5.21 6.94 4.53
CA ALA A 184 4.67 6.82 3.18
C ALA A 184 3.25 6.21 3.20
N SER A 185 3.05 5.16 3.99
CA SER A 185 1.78 4.46 4.06
C SER A 185 0.67 5.29 4.71
N VAL A 186 0.98 6.24 5.59
CA VAL A 186 -0.02 7.19 6.11
C VAL A 186 -0.51 8.13 5.00
N VAL A 187 0.43 8.75 4.27
CA VAL A 187 0.11 9.72 3.21
C VAL A 187 -0.62 9.05 2.04
N MET A 188 -0.03 7.97 1.50
CA MET A 188 -0.63 7.20 0.41
C MET A 188 -1.91 6.49 0.89
N GLY A 189 -1.89 6.01 2.13
CA GLY A 189 -3.01 5.71 3.00
C GLY A 189 -4.27 6.53 2.72
N ALA A 190 -4.15 7.79 3.12
CA ALA A 190 -5.20 8.79 3.05
C ALA A 190 -5.58 9.11 1.60
N LEU A 191 -4.60 9.26 0.69
CA LEU A 191 -4.83 9.53 -0.72
C LEU A 191 -5.70 8.44 -1.37
N PHE A 192 -5.29 7.18 -1.24
CA PHE A 192 -6.02 6.05 -1.81
C PHE A 192 -7.41 5.89 -1.19
N GLY A 193 -7.53 6.11 0.12
CA GLY A 193 -8.83 6.12 0.79
C GLY A 193 -9.75 7.24 0.28
N ALA A 194 -9.21 8.43 0.05
CA ALA A 194 -9.96 9.55 -0.53
C ALA A 194 -10.40 9.26 -1.97
N GLN A 195 -9.52 8.67 -2.79
CA GLN A 195 -9.87 8.24 -4.16
C GLN A 195 -10.94 7.15 -4.16
N ARG A 196 -10.84 6.18 -3.25
CA ARG A 196 -11.87 5.15 -3.05
C ARG A 196 -13.21 5.78 -2.68
N ARG A 197 -13.22 6.78 -1.79
CA ARG A 197 -14.43 7.52 -1.41
C ARG A 197 -15.03 8.29 -2.57
N ALA A 198 -14.20 9.01 -3.34
CA ALA A 198 -14.64 9.85 -4.44
C ALA A 198 -15.20 9.05 -5.63
N THR A 199 -14.71 7.82 -5.82
CA THR A 199 -15.07 7.00 -6.99
C THR A 199 -15.98 5.81 -6.67
N GLY A 200 -16.15 5.47 -5.39
CA GLY A 200 -16.81 4.22 -4.97
C GLY A 200 -16.05 2.95 -5.38
N GLY A 201 -14.78 3.09 -5.80
CA GLY A 201 -14.03 2.10 -6.57
C GLY A 201 -12.58 1.92 -6.19
N ILE A 202 -12.01 0.73 -6.42
CA ILE A 202 -10.57 0.52 -6.26
C ILE A 202 -9.78 0.91 -7.50
N GLN A 203 -10.42 1.17 -8.65
CA GLN A 203 -9.66 1.42 -9.89
C GLN A 203 -8.79 2.67 -9.78
N ALA A 204 -9.30 3.76 -9.22
CA ALA A 204 -8.53 4.99 -9.04
C ALA A 204 -7.32 4.80 -8.10
N PRO A 205 -7.47 4.28 -6.88
CA PRO A 205 -6.30 4.04 -6.02
C PRO A 205 -5.37 2.98 -6.59
N LEU A 206 -5.88 1.93 -7.26
CA LEU A 206 -5.05 0.93 -7.94
C LEU A 206 -4.13 1.57 -8.99
N LEU A 207 -4.68 2.36 -9.92
CA LEU A 207 -3.87 3.00 -10.95
C LEU A 207 -2.85 3.98 -10.34
N THR A 208 -3.27 4.76 -9.34
CA THR A 208 -2.38 5.68 -8.61
C THR A 208 -1.22 4.93 -7.96
N HIS A 209 -1.53 3.82 -7.27
CA HIS A 209 -0.56 3.00 -6.57
C HIS A 209 0.42 2.36 -7.56
N LEU A 210 -0.06 1.72 -8.63
CA LEU A 210 0.81 1.09 -9.62
C LEU A 210 1.70 2.10 -10.34
N THR A 211 1.17 3.26 -10.71
CA THR A 211 1.96 4.35 -11.31
C THR A 211 3.02 4.85 -10.32
N TRP A 212 2.63 5.18 -9.09
CA TRP A 212 3.54 5.66 -8.06
C TRP A 212 4.66 4.64 -7.78
N SER A 213 4.32 3.38 -7.57
CA SER A 213 5.29 2.31 -7.29
C SER A 213 6.26 2.08 -8.44
N THR A 214 5.78 2.13 -9.69
CA THR A 214 6.63 1.99 -10.87
C THR A 214 7.65 3.13 -10.96
N LEU A 215 7.20 4.37 -10.76
CA LEU A 215 8.07 5.55 -10.82
C LEU A 215 9.06 5.57 -9.66
N MET A 216 8.61 5.26 -8.44
CA MET A 216 9.49 5.11 -7.27
C MET A 216 10.56 4.06 -7.54
N LEU A 217 10.18 2.88 -8.04
CA LEU A 217 11.13 1.81 -8.36
C LEU A 217 12.12 2.20 -9.46
N ARG A 218 11.68 2.97 -10.46
CA ARG A 218 12.52 3.35 -11.62
C ARG A 218 13.52 4.47 -11.30
N PHE A 219 13.12 5.44 -10.49
CA PHE A 219 13.84 6.71 -10.36
C PHE A 219 14.41 6.98 -8.96
N LEU A 220 13.87 6.33 -7.92
CA LEU A 220 14.36 6.57 -6.56
C LEU A 220 15.66 5.82 -6.23
N PRO A 221 15.89 4.55 -6.62
CA PRO A 221 17.09 3.83 -6.22
C PRO A 221 18.41 4.52 -6.58
N PRO A 222 18.59 5.11 -7.79
CA PRO A 222 19.84 5.80 -8.15
C PRO A 222 20.18 6.99 -7.26
N LEU A 223 19.20 7.58 -6.55
CA LEU A 223 19.45 8.68 -5.63
C LEU A 223 20.13 8.25 -4.32
N PHE A 224 20.06 6.96 -4.00
CA PHE A 224 20.55 6.37 -2.76
C PHE A 224 21.65 5.34 -3.01
N ASP A 225 22.08 5.19 -4.27
CA ASP A 225 23.32 4.48 -4.58
C ASP A 225 24.51 5.30 -4.09
N ARG A 226 25.32 4.73 -3.20
CA ARG A 226 26.63 5.29 -2.89
C ARG A 226 27.59 4.95 -4.04
N PRO A 227 28.41 5.89 -4.53
CA PRO A 227 29.47 5.56 -5.46
C PRO A 227 30.41 4.54 -4.78
N PRO A 228 30.93 3.53 -5.52
CA PRO A 228 32.02 2.70 -5.03
C PRO A 228 33.19 3.60 -4.60
N GLY A 229 33.57 3.56 -3.32
CA GLY A 229 34.72 4.30 -2.78
C GLY A 229 34.44 5.58 -2.00
N ALA A 230 33.19 5.96 -1.73
CA ALA A 230 32.91 7.09 -0.83
C ALA A 230 33.34 6.76 0.62
N PRO A 231 34.22 7.56 1.25
CA PRO A 231 34.71 7.29 2.60
C PRO A 231 33.57 7.27 3.62
N SER A 232 33.67 6.39 4.62
CA SER A 232 32.88 6.51 5.85
C SER A 232 33.12 7.89 6.45
N SER A 233 32.08 8.60 6.89
CA SER A 233 32.24 9.95 7.44
C SER A 233 33.36 9.98 8.49
N PRO A 234 34.23 11.00 8.49
CA PRO A 234 35.35 11.09 9.45
C PRO A 234 34.90 11.01 10.92
N TRP A 235 33.66 11.41 11.21
CA TRP A 235 33.09 11.49 12.54
C TRP A 235 32.70 10.15 13.20
N ALA A 236 33.09 9.02 12.62
CA ALA A 236 32.82 7.69 13.20
C ALA A 236 33.95 7.17 14.12
N GLY A 237 35.07 7.88 14.24
CA GLY A 237 36.27 7.38 14.93
C GLY A 237 36.75 8.16 16.16
N GLU A 238 36.13 9.28 16.54
CA GLU A 238 36.77 10.25 17.45
C GLU A 238 36.05 10.42 18.80
N VAL A 239 35.64 9.31 19.43
CA VAL A 239 35.08 9.33 20.81
C VAL A 239 35.60 8.16 21.67
N MET A 240 36.83 7.67 21.46
CA MET A 240 37.38 6.65 22.36
C MET A 240 38.89 6.70 22.54
N ASP A 241 39.45 7.90 22.65
CA ASP A 241 40.79 8.06 23.22
C ASP A 241 40.97 9.47 23.81
N GLN A 242 40.35 9.69 24.98
CA GLN A 242 40.76 10.57 26.09
C GLN A 242 40.09 10.08 27.37
#